data_AF-A0A9W6YCU0-F1
#
_entry.id   AF-A0A9W6YCU0-F1
#
_cell.length_a   1.000
_cell.length_b   1.000
_cell.length_c   1.000
_cell.angle_alpha   90.00
_cell.angle_beta   90.00
_cell.angle_gamma   90.00
#
_symmetry.space_group_name_H-M   'P 1'
#
loop_
_entity.id
_entity.type
_entity.pdbx_description
1 polymer ?
#
loop_
_entity_poly.entity_id
_entity_poly.type
_entity_poly.pdbx_seq_one_letter_code
_entity_poly.pdbx_strand_id
1 'polypeptide(L)'
;MMGLHPSQQASSSYEEIAEMYAEWSKYKLNRKRRSDALRGLMTTISDNLFSAVMKVVDGVPAPDVDAEVYFEPSVPVYPLVNLSWIPGGADWSQAATEVDAVEPWRT
;
A
#
# COMPACT_ATOMS: atom_id res chain seq x y z
N MET A 1 -21.77 -0.55 17.61
CA MET A 1 -20.92 -1.76 17.70
C MET A 1 -20.15 -1.87 16.38
N MET A 2 -18.98 -1.25 16.29
CA MET A 2 -18.11 -1.37 15.10
C MET A 2 -17.46 -2.75 15.17
N GLY A 3 -17.45 -3.50 14.06
CA GLY A 3 -16.65 -4.71 13.98
C GLY A 3 -17.35 -5.99 13.53
N LEU A 4 -18.34 -5.93 12.64
CA LEU A 4 -18.78 -7.11 11.87
C LEU A 4 -18.88 -6.74 10.38
N HIS A 5 -18.66 -7.68 9.46
CA HIS A 5 -19.01 -7.44 8.06
C HIS A 5 -20.54 -7.24 7.95
N PRO A 6 -21.06 -6.29 7.14
CA PRO A 6 -22.50 -6.02 7.06
C PRO A 6 -23.37 -7.26 6.76
N SER A 7 -22.83 -8.25 6.05
CA SER A 7 -23.53 -9.51 5.76
C SER A 7 -23.58 -10.50 6.93
N GLN A 8 -22.90 -10.21 8.04
CA GLN A 8 -22.76 -11.09 9.22
C GLN A 8 -23.49 -10.54 10.45
N GLN A 9 -24.17 -9.39 10.34
CA GLN A 9 -25.01 -8.86 11.39
C GLN A 9 -26.46 -9.33 11.20
N ALA A 10 -26.81 -10.45 11.84
CA ALA A 10 -28.17 -11.02 11.77
C ALA A 10 -29.23 -10.21 12.55
N SER A 11 -28.83 -9.19 13.32
CA SER A 11 -29.72 -8.45 14.23
C SER A 11 -29.60 -6.92 14.15
N SER A 12 -28.90 -6.38 13.15
CA SER A 12 -28.71 -4.94 12.99
C SER A 12 -29.79 -4.34 12.09
N SER A 13 -30.18 -3.11 12.41
CA SER A 13 -31.12 -2.35 11.57
C SER A 13 -30.51 -2.06 10.19
N TYR A 14 -31.36 -1.80 9.20
CA TYR A 14 -30.90 -1.43 7.85
C TYR A 14 -30.00 -0.18 7.86
N GLU A 15 -30.29 0.78 8.74
CA GLU A 15 -29.52 2.01 8.89
C GLU A 15 -28.10 1.73 9.41
N GLU A 16 -27.97 0.91 10.44
CA GLU A 16 -26.66 0.49 10.98
C GLU A 16 -25.82 -0.27 9.93
N ILE A 17 -26.47 -1.16 9.16
CA ILE A 17 -25.81 -1.90 8.07
C ILE A 17 -25.32 -0.95 6.98
N ALA A 18 -26.11 0.07 6.63
CA ALA A 18 -25.76 1.07 5.63
C ALA A 18 -24.59 1.95 6.07
N GLU A 19 -24.59 2.42 7.34
CA GLU A 19 -23.49 3.18 7.93
C GLU A 19 -22.19 2.38 7.91
N MET A 20 -22.24 1.11 8.30
CA MET A 20 -21.07 0.23 8.30
C MET A 20 -20.52 -0.01 6.89
N TYR A 21 -21.38 -0.16 5.88
CA TYR A 21 -20.95 -0.26 4.49
C TYR A 21 -20.31 1.03 3.98
N ALA A 22 -20.82 2.19 4.40
CA ALA A 22 -20.25 3.49 4.03
C ALA A 22 -18.84 3.65 4.60
N GLU A 23 -18.63 3.33 5.89
CA GLU A 23 -17.31 3.39 6.51
C GLU A 23 -16.32 2.39 5.89
N TRP A 24 -16.76 1.17 5.63
CA TRP A 24 -15.95 0.17 4.90
C TRP A 24 -15.52 0.69 3.52
N SER A 25 -16.45 1.31 2.79
CA SER A 25 -16.19 1.83 1.45
C SER A 25 -15.20 3.00 1.47
N LYS A 26 -15.31 3.90 2.46
CA LYS A 26 -14.34 4.99 2.68
C LYS A 26 -12.96 4.43 2.99
N TYR A 27 -12.86 3.47 3.91
CA TYR A 27 -11.60 2.84 4.28
C TYR A 27 -10.92 2.19 3.06
N LYS A 28 -11.65 1.37 2.29
CA LYS A 28 -11.12 0.74 1.07
C LYS A 28 -10.58 1.77 0.06
N LEU A 29 -11.33 2.85 -0.16
CA LEU A 29 -10.91 3.90 -1.09
C LEU A 29 -9.62 4.58 -0.63
N ASN A 30 -9.54 4.94 0.66
CA ASN A 30 -8.35 5.56 1.23
C ASN A 30 -7.14 4.62 1.14
N ARG A 31 -7.29 3.36 1.54
CA ARG A 31 -6.22 2.35 1.42
C ARG A 31 -5.74 2.18 -0.03
N LYS A 32 -6.65 2.15 -1.01
CA LYS A 32 -6.29 2.10 -2.43
C LYS A 32 -5.47 3.31 -2.85
N ARG A 33 -5.91 4.52 -2.50
CA ARG A 33 -5.18 5.77 -2.80
C ARG A 33 -3.76 5.76 -2.23
N ARG A 34 -3.59 5.30 -0.99
CA ARG A 34 -2.28 5.22 -0.35
C ARG A 34 -1.39 4.18 -1.03
N SER A 35 -1.95 3.03 -1.42
CA SER A 35 -1.21 2.04 -2.22
C SER A 35 -0.80 2.58 -3.59
N ASP A 36 -1.64 3.37 -4.25
CA ASP A 36 -1.31 3.98 -5.54
C ASP A 36 -0.24 5.07 -5.39
N ALA A 37 -0.28 5.86 -4.31
CA ALA A 37 0.76 6.84 -3.98
C ALA A 37 2.12 6.17 -3.72
N LEU A 38 2.15 5.09 -2.94
CA LEU A 38 3.35 4.30 -2.72
C LEU A 38 3.89 3.71 -4.03
N ARG A 39 3.02 3.19 -4.91
CA ARG A 39 3.44 2.69 -6.22
C ARG A 39 4.13 3.78 -7.03
N GLY A 40 3.52 4.98 -7.09
CA GLY A 40 4.11 6.13 -7.79
C GLY A 40 5.48 6.50 -7.22
N LEU A 41 5.60 6.61 -5.89
CA LEU A 41 6.86 6.89 -5.21
C LEU A 41 7.92 5.84 -5.54
N MET A 42 7.56 4.56 -5.50
CA MET A 42 8.48 3.46 -5.77
C MET A 42 8.95 3.42 -7.22
N THR A 43 8.06 3.73 -8.17
CA THR A 43 8.43 3.91 -9.58
C THR A 43 9.44 5.04 -9.71
N THR A 44 9.17 6.22 -9.13
CA THR A 44 10.10 7.36 -9.19
C THR A 44 11.46 7.04 -8.58
N ILE A 45 11.50 6.39 -7.41
CA ILE A 45 12.77 6.00 -6.77
C ILE A 45 13.54 5.02 -7.66
N SER A 46 12.86 4.02 -8.23
CA SER A 46 13.48 3.02 -9.10
C SER A 46 14.05 3.64 -10.37
N ASP A 47 13.31 4.55 -11.02
CA ASP A 47 13.73 5.25 -12.22
C ASP A 47 14.93 6.18 -11.95
N ASN A 48 14.91 6.89 -10.80
CA ASN A 48 16.02 7.75 -10.38
C ASN A 48 17.28 6.94 -10.08
N LEU A 49 17.16 5.81 -9.36
CA LEU A 49 18.28 4.92 -9.09
C LEU A 49 18.86 4.36 -10.39
N PHE A 50 18.00 3.91 -11.30
CA PHE A 50 18.43 3.43 -12.62
C PHE A 50 19.16 4.51 -13.40
N SER A 51 18.62 5.73 -13.42
CA SER A 51 19.26 6.85 -14.12
C SER A 51 20.64 7.19 -13.53
N ALA A 52 20.78 7.10 -12.20
CA ALA A 52 22.05 7.36 -11.52
C ALA A 52 23.10 6.27 -11.82
N VAL A 53 22.70 5.00 -11.81
CA VAL A 53 23.59 3.85 -12.10
C VAL A 53 23.95 3.76 -13.58
N MET A 54 23.01 4.08 -14.48
CA MET A 54 23.21 3.98 -15.92
C MET A 54 23.67 5.28 -16.56
N LYS A 55 24.11 6.26 -15.75
CA LYS A 55 24.53 7.56 -16.25
C LYS A 55 25.72 7.44 -17.20
N VAL A 56 25.62 8.14 -18.31
CA VAL A 56 26.64 8.24 -19.36
C VAL A 56 26.89 9.71 -19.65
N VAL A 57 28.16 10.12 -19.69
CA VAL A 57 28.60 11.47 -20.05
C VAL A 57 29.51 11.35 -21.26
N ASP A 58 29.17 12.04 -22.35
CA ASP A 58 29.93 12.02 -23.62
C ASP A 58 30.21 10.60 -24.16
N GLY A 59 29.26 9.68 -23.97
CA GLY A 59 29.38 8.28 -24.41
C GLY A 59 30.22 7.39 -23.49
N VAL A 60 30.75 7.94 -22.39
CA VAL A 60 31.52 7.20 -21.39
C VAL A 60 30.64 6.92 -20.16
N PRO A 61 30.60 5.68 -19.65
CA PRO A 61 29.93 5.36 -18.39
C PRO A 61 30.48 6.22 -17.25
N ALA A 62 29.59 6.97 -16.60
CA ALA A 62 29.91 7.87 -15.51
C ALA A 62 28.80 7.80 -14.44
N PRO A 63 28.62 6.62 -13.81
CA PRO A 63 27.58 6.41 -12.81
C PRO A 63 27.74 7.37 -11.63
N ASP A 64 26.63 7.92 -11.15
CA ASP A 64 26.60 8.69 -9.89
C ASP A 64 26.55 7.76 -8.67
N VAL A 65 26.09 6.52 -8.86
CA VAL A 65 25.89 5.52 -7.80
C VAL A 65 26.33 4.15 -8.32
N ASP A 66 26.91 3.33 -7.44
CA ASP A 66 27.31 1.95 -7.78
C ASP A 66 26.10 1.07 -8.09
N ALA A 67 26.23 0.19 -9.08
CA ALA A 67 25.22 -0.80 -9.41
C ALA A 67 24.99 -1.81 -8.27
N GLU A 68 25.97 -2.02 -7.38
CA GLU A 68 25.84 -2.88 -6.21
C GLU A 68 24.70 -2.45 -5.27
N VAL A 69 24.32 -1.17 -5.30
CA VAL A 69 23.20 -0.64 -4.52
C VAL A 69 21.89 -1.36 -4.82
N TYR A 70 21.69 -1.94 -6.02
CA TYR A 70 20.52 -2.75 -6.32
C TYR A 70 20.38 -4.01 -5.45
N PHE A 71 21.49 -4.52 -4.91
CA PHE A 71 21.53 -5.72 -4.09
C PHE A 71 21.52 -5.41 -2.59
N GLU A 72 21.56 -4.13 -2.22
CA GLU A 72 21.50 -3.72 -0.82
C GLU A 72 20.13 -4.05 -0.23
N PRO A 73 20.06 -4.85 0.86
CA PRO A 73 18.79 -5.26 1.47
C PRO A 73 17.92 -4.09 1.95
N SER A 74 18.53 -2.93 2.18
CA SER A 74 17.83 -1.70 2.58
C SER A 74 17.15 -0.98 1.42
N VAL A 75 17.47 -1.30 0.16
CA VAL A 75 16.79 -0.71 -1.00
C VAL A 75 15.41 -1.34 -1.11
N PRO A 76 14.33 -0.57 -0.92
CA PRO A 76 13.00 -1.13 -0.89
C PRO A 76 12.60 -1.53 -2.31
N VAL A 77 12.77 -2.81 -2.68
CA VAL A 77 12.22 -3.32 -3.94
C VAL A 77 10.78 -3.74 -3.67
N TYR A 78 9.87 -2.75 -3.63
CA TYR A 78 8.46 -3.02 -3.40
C TYR A 78 7.82 -3.56 -4.69
N PRO A 79 7.08 -4.68 -4.65
CA PRO A 79 6.38 -5.15 -5.81
C PRO A 79 5.30 -4.13 -6.20
N LEU A 80 5.31 -3.67 -7.46
CA LEU A 80 4.33 -2.72 -8.01
C LEU A 80 2.92 -3.33 -8.15
N VAL A 81 2.72 -4.55 -7.68
CA VAL A 81 1.45 -5.27 -7.73
C VAL A 81 0.43 -4.62 -6.79
N ASN A 82 -0.84 -4.77 -7.14
CA ASN A 82 -1.93 -4.34 -6.27
C ASN A 82 -2.00 -5.27 -5.04
N LEU A 83 -1.81 -4.76 -3.83
CA LEU A 83 -1.99 -5.54 -2.61
C LEU A 83 -3.45 -5.45 -2.17
N SER A 84 -4.27 -6.33 -2.77
CA SER A 84 -5.64 -6.55 -2.31
C SER A 84 -5.60 -7.07 -0.87
N TRP A 85 -6.30 -6.39 0.02
CA TRP A 85 -6.53 -6.87 1.38
C TRP A 85 -8.01 -7.18 1.56
N ILE A 86 -8.29 -8.37 2.08
CA ILE A 86 -9.61 -8.82 2.49
C ILE A 86 -9.50 -9.14 3.98
N PRO A 87 -10.35 -8.55 4.84
CA PRO A 87 -10.34 -8.87 6.26
C PRO A 87 -10.59 -10.38 6.44
N GLY A 88 -9.72 -11.05 7.18
CA GLY A 88 -9.82 -12.49 7.42
C GLY A 88 -10.86 -12.87 8.48
N GLY A 89 -11.38 -11.89 9.24
CA GLY A 89 -12.32 -12.08 10.33
C GLY A 89 -13.55 -11.19 10.20
N ALA A 90 -14.52 -11.44 11.09
CA ALA A 90 -15.77 -10.69 11.10
C ALA A 90 -15.53 -9.21 11.47
N ASP A 91 -14.60 -8.94 12.39
CA ASP A 91 -14.19 -7.59 12.76
C ASP A 91 -13.18 -7.00 11.77
N TRP A 92 -13.71 -6.44 10.69
CA TRP A 92 -12.90 -5.74 9.69
C TRP A 92 -12.22 -4.49 10.26
N SER A 93 -12.77 -3.85 11.30
CA SER A 93 -12.26 -2.59 11.85
C SER A 93 -11.03 -2.81 12.71
N GLN A 94 -11.05 -3.86 13.53
CA GLN A 94 -9.88 -4.35 14.24
C GLN A 94 -8.81 -4.83 13.23
N ALA A 95 -9.20 -5.65 12.25
CA ALA A 95 -8.26 -6.15 11.25
C ALA A 95 -7.64 -5.02 10.41
N ALA A 96 -8.37 -3.95 10.14
CA ALA A 96 -7.86 -2.75 9.49
C ALA A 96 -6.81 -2.03 10.37
N THR A 97 -7.09 -1.89 11.67
CA THR A 97 -6.16 -1.27 12.63
C THR A 97 -4.86 -2.06 12.75
N GLU A 98 -4.94 -3.39 12.83
CA GLU A 98 -3.78 -4.28 12.90
C GLU A 98 -2.92 -4.18 11.63
N VAL A 99 -3.56 -4.14 10.46
CA VAL A 99 -2.86 -4.00 9.18
C VAL A 99 -2.21 -2.63 9.04
N ASP A 100 -2.91 -1.55 9.37
CA ASP A 100 -2.35 -0.20 9.29
C ASP A 100 -1.18 -0.02 10.29
N ALA A 101 -1.17 -0.74 11.42
CA ALA A 101 -0.04 -0.72 12.37
C ALA A 101 1.22 -1.42 11.83
N VAL A 102 1.07 -2.49 11.04
CA VAL A 102 2.21 -3.24 10.46
C VAL A 102 2.62 -2.74 9.07
N GLU A 103 1.77 -1.96 8.40
CA GLU A 103 2.06 -1.31 7.12
C GLU A 103 2.01 0.23 7.22
N PRO A 104 2.78 0.89 8.11
CA PRO A 104 2.71 2.34 8.31
C PRO A 104 3.10 3.15 7.08
N TRP A 105 3.88 2.57 6.16
CA TRP A 105 4.19 3.19 4.86
C TRP A 105 3.00 3.20 3.89
N ARG A 106 1.89 2.55 4.24
CA ARG A 106 0.61 2.66 3.55
C ARG A 106 -0.33 3.64 4.21
N THR A 107 -0.01 4.30 5.32
CA THR A 107 -0.82 5.37 5.94
C THR A 107 -0.37 6.75 5.49
#